data_AF-A0A139CJX1-F1
#
_entry.id   AF-A0A139CJX1-F1
#
_cell.length_a   1.000
_cell.length_b   1.000
_cell.length_c   1.000
_cell.angle_alpha   90.00
_cell.angle_beta   90.00
_cell.angle_gamma   90.00
#
_symmetry.space_group_name_H-M   'P 1'
#
loop_
_entity.id
_entity.type
_entity.pdbx_description
1 polymer ?
#
loop_
_entity_poly.entity_id
_entity_poly.type
_entity_poly.pdbx_seq_one_letter_code
_entity_poly.pdbx_strand_id
1 'polypeptide(L)'
;MDLSAAIKNDLNKIAAASKYSDTNGDGKNDYAGDGSNALKLADLGGQKLFNSGTATFNSYYSSNIAQLGVDSQRAKRMVNNQEVLTRQLNKQRDSISGVSLDEEMAKMIKYQTSYSAAAKFVSTMDEILGVLVNGIKR
;
A
#
# COMPACT_ATOMS: atom_id res chain seq x y z
N MET A 1 -31.65 35.78 -2.34
CA MET A 1 -30.86 35.89 -1.10
C MET A 1 -30.85 37.34 -0.72
N ASP A 2 -31.80 37.75 0.10
CA ASP A 2 -31.94 39.16 0.47
C ASP A 2 -31.13 39.41 1.74
N LEU A 3 -30.30 40.46 1.73
CA LEU A 3 -29.39 40.76 2.84
C LEU A 3 -30.21 41.11 4.10
N SER A 4 -29.75 40.65 5.27
CA SER A 4 -30.38 40.91 6.57
C SER A 4 -30.71 42.41 6.75
N ALA A 5 -31.94 42.72 7.21
CA ALA A 5 -32.38 44.09 7.45
C ALA A 5 -31.46 44.85 8.42
N ALA A 6 -30.80 44.14 9.33
CA ALA A 6 -29.81 44.72 10.24
C ALA A 6 -28.56 45.24 9.53
N ILE A 7 -28.16 44.62 8.42
CA ILE A 7 -27.00 45.02 7.60
C ILE A 7 -27.40 46.10 6.59
N LYS A 8 -28.62 46.05 6.04
CA LYS A 8 -29.15 47.11 5.15
C LYS A 8 -29.27 48.46 5.87
N ASN A 9 -29.63 48.44 7.14
CA ASN A 9 -29.82 49.66 7.94
C ASN A 9 -28.53 50.18 8.58
N ASP A 10 -27.48 49.36 8.66
CA ASP A 10 -26.19 49.73 9.26
C ASP A 10 -25.05 48.89 8.67
N LEU A 11 -24.34 49.47 7.70
CA LEU A 11 -23.18 48.86 7.05
C LEU A 11 -22.03 48.61 8.03
N ASN A 12 -21.96 49.35 9.16
CA ASN A 12 -20.88 49.19 10.16
C ASN A 12 -20.96 47.87 10.93
N LYS A 13 -22.10 47.15 10.84
CA LYS A 13 -22.25 45.81 11.45
C LYS A 13 -21.51 44.73 10.66
N ILE A 14 -21.12 45.00 9.42
CA ILE A 14 -20.11 44.19 8.73
C ILE A 14 -18.77 44.73 9.25
N ALA A 15 -18.21 44.10 10.29
CA ALA A 15 -16.95 44.49 10.95
C ALA A 15 -15.70 44.32 10.04
N ALA A 16 -15.79 44.74 8.77
CA ALA A 16 -14.72 44.74 7.79
C ALA A 16 -13.82 45.99 7.90
N ALA A 17 -14.25 47.02 8.64
CA ALA A 17 -13.49 48.24 8.84
C ALA A 17 -12.33 48.02 9.83
N SER A 18 -11.15 48.55 9.53
CA SER A 18 -9.98 48.43 10.41
C SER A 18 -9.87 49.54 11.45
N LYS A 19 -10.66 50.61 11.30
CA LYS A 19 -10.73 51.75 12.22
C LYS A 19 -12.17 52.14 12.49
N TYR A 20 -12.44 52.42 13.76
CA TYR A 20 -13.64 53.10 14.21
C TYR A 20 -13.27 54.55 14.51
N SER A 21 -13.90 55.50 13.83
CA SER A 21 -13.83 56.92 14.18
C SER A 21 -15.23 57.48 14.13
N ASP A 22 -15.61 58.14 15.21
CA ASP A 22 -16.81 58.95 15.30
C ASP A 22 -16.34 60.37 15.62
N THR A 23 -16.08 61.13 14.56
CA THR A 23 -15.61 62.51 14.63
C THR A 23 -16.77 63.46 14.96
N ASN A 24 -18.01 62.97 14.90
CA ASN A 24 -19.24 63.75 14.89
C ASN A 24 -20.05 63.57 16.19
N GLY A 25 -19.74 62.54 16.99
CA GLY A 25 -20.45 62.15 18.20
C GLY A 25 -21.81 61.51 17.95
N ASP A 26 -22.09 61.02 16.73
CA ASP A 26 -23.40 60.48 16.34
C ASP A 26 -23.53 58.96 16.59
N GLY A 27 -22.49 58.33 17.14
CA GLY A 27 -22.44 56.90 17.41
C GLY A 27 -22.30 56.05 16.15
N LYS A 28 -22.02 56.65 14.99
CA LYS A 28 -21.74 55.95 13.73
C LYS A 28 -20.26 56.03 13.41
N ASN A 29 -19.75 54.99 12.75
CA ASN A 29 -18.41 55.04 12.19
C ASN A 29 -18.43 55.89 10.93
N ASP A 30 -17.61 56.93 10.89
CA ASP A 30 -17.39 57.79 9.71
C ASP A 30 -16.75 57.03 8.55
N TYR A 31 -16.09 55.91 8.83
CA TYR A 31 -15.53 54.99 7.84
C TYR A 31 -16.53 53.90 7.42
N ALA A 32 -17.81 54.25 7.30
CA ALA A 32 -18.85 53.32 6.86
C ALA A 32 -18.53 52.77 5.46
N GLY A 33 -18.45 51.44 5.35
CA GLY A 33 -18.06 50.76 4.12
C GLY A 33 -16.55 50.48 3.96
N ASP A 34 -15.72 50.78 4.97
CA ASP A 34 -14.33 50.35 4.97
C ASP A 34 -14.23 48.82 4.97
N GLY A 35 -13.66 48.26 3.89
CA GLY A 35 -13.44 46.83 3.70
C GLY A 35 -12.00 46.39 3.98
N SER A 36 -11.18 47.21 4.62
CA SER A 36 -9.74 46.98 4.77
C SER A 36 -9.37 45.67 5.47
N ASN A 37 -10.15 45.17 6.43
CA ASN A 37 -9.90 43.84 7.02
C ASN A 37 -10.29 42.70 6.06
N ALA A 38 -11.35 42.89 5.27
CA ALA A 38 -11.72 41.92 4.22
C ALA A 38 -10.65 41.88 3.12
N LEU A 39 -10.05 43.02 2.78
CA LEU A 39 -8.91 43.11 1.86
C LEU A 39 -7.67 42.40 2.44
N LYS A 40 -7.32 42.66 3.70
CA LYS A 40 -6.22 41.95 4.38
C LYS A 40 -6.44 40.44 4.40
N LEU A 41 -7.67 39.98 4.61
CA LEU A 41 -8.03 38.56 4.56
C LEU A 41 -7.90 37.98 3.14
N ALA A 42 -8.27 38.73 2.11
CA ALA A 42 -8.05 38.32 0.73
C ALA A 42 -6.55 38.24 0.39
N ASP A 43 -5.77 39.19 0.90
CA ASP A 43 -4.32 39.25 0.68
C ASP A 43 -3.57 38.10 1.36
N LEU A 44 -4.08 37.56 2.49
CA LEU A 44 -3.50 36.39 3.17
C LEU A 44 -3.35 35.18 2.24
N GLY A 45 -4.25 35.02 1.25
CA GLY A 45 -4.16 33.93 0.27
C GLY A 45 -2.90 33.99 -0.61
N GLY A 46 -2.41 35.20 -0.90
CA GLY A 46 -1.19 35.45 -1.66
C GLY A 46 0.07 35.60 -0.80
N GLN A 47 -0.07 35.75 0.52
CA GLN A 47 1.07 35.92 1.41
C GLN A 47 1.82 34.60 1.62
N LYS A 48 3.15 34.71 1.61
CA LYS A 48 4.05 33.61 1.92
C LYS A 48 4.22 33.52 3.42
N LEU A 49 3.28 32.85 4.09
CA LEU A 49 3.30 32.67 5.55
C LEU A 49 3.79 31.28 5.95
N PHE A 50 3.81 30.34 5.02
CA PHE A 50 4.16 28.95 5.25
C PHE A 50 5.60 28.68 4.81
N ASN A 51 6.21 27.62 5.36
CA ASN A 51 7.60 27.25 5.10
C ASN A 51 8.59 28.40 5.37
N SER A 52 8.61 28.90 6.61
CA SER A 52 9.48 30.02 7.03
C SER A 52 9.34 31.28 6.18
N GLY A 53 8.13 31.56 5.68
CA GLY A 53 7.86 32.75 4.89
C GLY A 53 8.13 32.62 3.39
N THR A 54 8.33 31.40 2.87
CA THR A 54 8.71 31.18 1.47
C THR A 54 7.58 30.66 0.58
N ALA A 55 6.53 30.08 1.17
CA ALA A 55 5.44 29.46 0.45
C ALA A 55 4.07 30.06 0.81
N THR A 56 3.22 30.22 -0.19
CA THR A 56 1.79 30.52 0.02
C THR A 56 1.08 29.28 0.57
N PHE A 57 -0.10 29.48 1.17
CA PHE A 57 -0.93 28.37 1.65
C PHE A 57 -1.16 27.30 0.58
N ASN A 58 -1.53 27.72 -0.64
CA ASN A 58 -1.80 26.81 -1.75
C ASN A 58 -0.54 26.02 -2.16
N SER A 59 0.61 26.70 -2.29
CA SER A 59 1.87 26.03 -2.64
C SER A 59 2.32 25.03 -1.58
N TYR A 60 2.20 25.39 -0.30
CA TYR A 60 2.55 24.49 0.80
C TYR A 60 1.61 23.28 0.84
N TYR A 61 0.30 23.50 0.74
CA TYR A 61 -0.68 22.43 0.72
C TYR A 61 -0.49 21.48 -0.47
N SER A 62 -0.28 22.02 -1.67
CA SER A 62 0.00 21.25 -2.89
C SER A 62 1.28 20.42 -2.77
N SER A 63 2.34 20.99 -2.17
CA SER A 63 3.60 20.26 -1.93
C SER A 63 3.41 19.10 -0.96
N ASN A 64 2.62 19.27 0.09
CA ASN A 64 2.33 18.19 1.04
C ASN A 64 1.54 17.05 0.39
N ILE A 65 0.54 17.38 -0.44
CA ILE A 65 -0.21 16.38 -1.21
C ILE A 65 0.72 15.65 -2.18
N ALA A 66 1.59 16.38 -2.88
CA ALA A 66 2.55 15.78 -3.79
C ALA A 66 3.49 14.81 -3.07
N GLN A 67 4.00 15.20 -1.90
CA GLN A 67 4.85 14.34 -1.06
C GLN A 67 4.11 13.07 -0.64
N LEU A 68 2.86 13.20 -0.15
CA LEU A 68 2.02 12.06 0.20
C LEU A 68 1.79 11.12 -1.00
N GLY A 69 1.59 11.69 -2.20
CA GLY A 69 1.47 10.92 -3.44
C GLY A 69 2.73 10.13 -3.77
N VAL A 70 3.90 10.76 -3.66
CA VAL A 70 5.21 10.11 -3.86
C VAL A 70 5.41 8.97 -2.85
N ASP A 71 5.11 9.21 -1.58
CA ASP A 71 5.28 8.21 -0.52
C ASP A 71 4.32 7.02 -0.70
N SER A 72 3.07 7.28 -1.09
CA SER A 72 2.11 6.23 -1.45
C SER A 72 2.60 5.38 -2.62
N GLN A 73 3.11 6.02 -3.69
CA GLN A 73 3.64 5.31 -4.85
C GLN A 73 4.90 4.50 -4.48
N ARG A 74 5.73 5.02 -3.58
CA ARG A 74 6.91 4.32 -3.05
C ARG A 74 6.53 3.09 -2.24
N ALA A 75 5.54 3.20 -1.36
CA ALA A 75 5.04 2.08 -0.57
C ALA A 75 4.48 0.96 -1.47
N LYS A 76 3.67 1.31 -2.47
CA LYS A 76 3.14 0.33 -3.45
C LYS A 76 4.25 -0.40 -4.21
N ARG A 77 5.27 0.33 -4.68
CA ARG A 77 6.44 -0.29 -5.33
C ARG A 77 7.19 -1.22 -4.40
N MET A 78 7.38 -0.84 -3.14
CA MET A 78 8.07 -1.65 -2.15
C MET A 78 7.35 -2.97 -1.89
N VAL A 79 6.02 -2.94 -1.75
CA VAL A 79 5.21 -4.16 -1.62
C VAL A 79 5.37 -5.07 -2.83
N ASN A 80 5.23 -4.55 -4.05
CA ASN A 80 5.40 -5.35 -5.26
C ASN A 80 6.81 -5.97 -5.36
N ASN A 81 7.86 -5.18 -5.08
CA ASN A 81 9.23 -5.68 -5.07
C ASN A 81 9.42 -6.80 -4.04
N GLN A 82 8.87 -6.63 -2.84
CA GLN A 82 8.96 -7.64 -1.78
C GLN A 82 8.23 -8.92 -2.17
N GLU A 83 7.06 -8.83 -2.79
CA GLU A 83 6.34 -9.99 -3.30
C GLU A 83 7.13 -10.72 -4.40
N VAL A 84 7.75 -9.99 -5.34
CA VAL A 84 8.61 -10.59 -6.37
C VAL A 84 9.76 -11.34 -5.71
N LEU A 85 10.43 -10.72 -4.73
CA LEU A 85 11.55 -11.32 -4.02
C LEU A 85 11.12 -12.58 -3.28
N THR A 86 10.02 -12.53 -2.55
CA THR A 86 9.47 -13.69 -1.82
C THR A 86 9.06 -14.81 -2.78
N ARG A 87 8.43 -14.50 -3.91
CA ARG A 87 8.12 -15.50 -4.95
C ARG A 87 9.39 -16.15 -5.50
N GLN A 88 10.45 -15.37 -5.74
CA GLN A 88 11.72 -15.90 -6.23
C GLN A 88 12.39 -16.81 -5.20
N LEU A 89 12.40 -16.40 -3.92
CA LEU A 89 12.93 -17.23 -2.83
C LEU A 89 12.13 -18.52 -2.65
N ASN A 90 10.80 -18.47 -2.72
CA ASN A 90 9.97 -19.66 -2.68
C ASN A 90 10.27 -20.59 -3.85
N LYS A 91 10.40 -20.07 -5.08
CA LYS A 91 10.79 -20.88 -6.25
C LYS A 91 12.18 -21.50 -6.08
N GLN A 92 13.15 -20.78 -5.53
CA GLN A 92 14.47 -21.34 -5.24
C GLN A 92 14.39 -22.45 -4.19
N ARG A 93 13.62 -22.23 -3.13
CA ARG A 93 13.38 -23.23 -2.09
C ARG A 93 12.72 -24.48 -2.67
N ASP A 94 11.69 -24.32 -3.48
CA ASP A 94 11.00 -25.43 -4.13
C ASP A 94 11.87 -26.11 -5.20
N SER A 95 12.84 -25.41 -5.80
CA SER A 95 13.79 -26.03 -6.73
C SER A 95 14.83 -26.90 -6.03
N ILE A 96 15.18 -26.60 -4.77
CA ILE A 96 16.19 -27.34 -3.99
C ILE A 96 15.52 -28.43 -3.14
N SER A 97 14.40 -28.09 -2.52
CA SER A 97 13.69 -28.93 -1.55
C SER A 97 12.35 -29.45 -2.07
N GLY A 98 11.96 -29.09 -3.29
CA GLY A 98 10.76 -29.64 -3.92
C GLY A 98 11.04 -31.06 -4.40
N VAL A 99 10.13 -31.94 -4.03
CA VAL A 99 10.12 -33.33 -4.47
C VAL A 99 9.24 -33.40 -5.72
N SER A 100 9.78 -33.90 -6.82
CA SER A 100 8.98 -34.14 -8.02
C SER A 100 8.15 -35.41 -7.83
N LEU A 101 6.83 -35.28 -7.74
CA LEU A 101 5.89 -36.38 -7.59
C LEU A 101 6.05 -37.44 -8.70
N ASP A 102 6.42 -37.02 -9.90
CA ASP A 102 6.66 -37.92 -11.03
C ASP A 102 7.98 -38.71 -10.86
N GLU A 103 9.04 -38.10 -10.32
CA GLU A 103 10.27 -38.84 -9.99
C GLU A 103 10.05 -39.81 -8.83
N GLU A 104 9.32 -39.41 -7.79
CA GLU A 104 8.95 -40.29 -6.68
C GLU A 104 8.09 -41.45 -7.19
N MET A 105 7.14 -41.20 -8.08
CA MET A 105 6.30 -42.24 -8.69
C MET A 105 7.12 -43.18 -9.56
N ALA A 106 8.06 -42.66 -10.37
CA ALA A 106 8.97 -43.49 -11.16
C ALA A 106 9.87 -44.35 -10.26
N LYS A 107 10.40 -43.79 -9.17
CA LYS A 107 11.16 -44.54 -8.15
C LYS A 107 10.29 -45.61 -7.50
N MET A 108 9.06 -45.29 -7.14
CA MET A 108 8.10 -46.24 -6.56
C MET A 108 7.82 -47.40 -7.51
N ILE A 109 7.50 -47.14 -8.78
CA ILE A 109 7.28 -48.16 -9.81
C ILE A 109 8.54 -49.02 -9.99
N LYS A 110 9.73 -48.40 -10.02
CA LYS A 110 11.01 -49.10 -10.09
C LYS A 110 11.20 -50.04 -8.90
N TYR A 111 10.96 -49.57 -7.67
CA TYR A 111 11.09 -50.40 -6.48
C TYR A 111 10.05 -51.53 -6.44
N GLN A 112 8.82 -51.27 -6.86
CA GLN A 112 7.78 -52.29 -6.95
C GLN A 112 8.14 -53.37 -7.99
N THR A 113 8.65 -52.97 -9.15
CA THR A 113 9.10 -53.89 -10.20
C THR A 113 10.29 -54.73 -9.74
N SER A 114 11.30 -54.11 -9.13
CA SER A 114 12.46 -54.80 -8.56
C SER A 114 12.05 -55.79 -7.46
N TYR A 115 11.09 -55.43 -6.60
CA TYR A 115 10.56 -56.32 -5.57
C TYR A 115 9.85 -57.53 -6.17
N SER A 116 8.97 -57.33 -7.16
CA SER A 116 8.33 -58.44 -7.88
C SER A 116 9.33 -59.33 -8.61
N ALA A 117 10.40 -58.76 -9.18
CA ALA A 117 11.48 -59.53 -9.80
C ALA A 117 12.26 -60.36 -8.76
N ALA A 118 12.59 -59.78 -7.60
CA ALA A 118 13.26 -60.47 -6.51
C ALA A 118 12.39 -61.62 -5.94
N ALA A 119 11.09 -61.42 -5.80
CA ALA A 119 10.15 -62.47 -5.38
C ALA A 119 10.12 -63.65 -6.36
N LYS A 120 10.12 -63.36 -7.67
CA LYS A 120 10.24 -64.41 -8.70
C LYS A 120 11.58 -65.14 -8.61
N PHE A 121 12.68 -64.41 -8.40
CA PHE A 121 13.99 -65.02 -8.23
C PHE A 121 14.05 -65.96 -7.03
N VAL A 122 13.48 -65.56 -5.88
CA VAL A 122 13.36 -66.43 -4.70
C VAL A 122 12.53 -67.68 -5.03
N SER A 123 11.39 -67.52 -5.70
CA SER A 123 10.57 -68.67 -6.13
C SER A 123 11.34 -69.64 -7.03
N THR A 124 12.15 -69.12 -7.96
CA THR A 124 12.98 -69.98 -8.82
C THR A 124 14.10 -70.67 -8.05
N MET A 125 14.67 -70.02 -7.03
CA MET A 125 15.65 -70.64 -6.14
C MET A 125 15.00 -71.75 -5.31
N ASP A 126 13.80 -71.53 -4.78
CA ASP A 126 13.04 -72.55 -4.05
C ASP A 126 12.73 -73.77 -4.92
N GLU A 127 12.38 -73.57 -6.20
CA GLU A 127 12.21 -74.67 -7.16
C GLU A 127 13.51 -75.45 -7.38
N ILE A 128 14.64 -74.77 -7.57
CA ILE A 128 15.96 -75.41 -7.73
C ILE A 128 16.32 -76.22 -6.48
N LEU A 129 16.15 -75.64 -5.29
CA LEU A 129 16.40 -76.33 -4.02
C LEU A 129 15.50 -77.56 -3.85
N GLY A 130 14.22 -77.44 -4.23
CA GLY A 130 13.28 -78.56 -4.23
C GLY A 130 13.71 -79.71 -5.14
N VAL A 131 14.19 -79.40 -6.36
CA VAL A 131 14.72 -80.42 -7.30
C VAL A 131 15.99 -81.07 -6.77
N LEU A 132 16.93 -80.30 -6.21
CA LEU A 132 18.18 -80.85 -5.65
C LEU A 132 17.91 -81.79 -4.46
N VAL A 133 17.07 -81.37 -3.52
CA VAL A 133 16.75 -82.16 -2.32
C VAL A 133 15.99 -83.44 -2.67
N ASN A 134 15.03 -83.37 -3.59
CA ASN A 134 14.27 -84.55 -4.00
C ASN A 134 15.04 -85.46 -4.96
N GLY A 135 15.95 -84.92 -5.78
CA GLY A 135 16.81 -85.67 -6.69
C GLY A 135 17.89 -86.50 -5.98
N ILE A 136 18.38 -86.05 -4.81
CA ILE A 136 19.38 -86.76 -3.99
C ILE A 136 18.76 -87.86 -3.11
N LYS A 137 17.43 -87.83 -2.87
CA LYS A 137 16.72 -88.86 -2.08
C LYS A 137 16.48 -90.20 -2.80
N ARG A 138 17.23 -90.51 -3.86
CA ARG A 138 17.21 -91.79 -4.57
C ARG A 138 18.53 -92.52 -4.44
#